data_AF-A0A1G2U8Y0-F1
#
_entry.id   AF-A0A1G2U8Y0-F1
#
_cell.length_a   1.000
_cell.length_b   1.000
_cell.length_c   1.000
_cell.angle_alpha   90.00
_cell.angle_beta   90.00
_cell.angle_gamma   90.00
#
_symmetry.space_group_name_H-M   'P 1'
#
loop_
_entity.id
_entity.type
_entity.pdbx_description
1 polymer ?
#
loop_
_entity_poly.entity_id
_entity_poly.type
_entity_poly.pdbx_seq_one_letter_code
_entity_poly.pdbx_strand_id
1 'polypeptide(L)'
;MNETDKLIEDQLKTLPGNLRKALEVVPWKSLVNQIAGLHNLKPEQKEIIERETMFILYGFESLDDYVANMAREAAIDENLAFDIATEVNEKIFKVISDKVEELEKAVPTPAPVAVPEIPPANLPMVEKGETAHEVPHVEITNPKLQITDNNQNPTSKPQTAQIPVNEPPKFKYPGGADPYREPLN
;
A
#
# COMPACT_ATOMS: atom_id res chain seq x y z
N MET A 1 7.68 28.04 -16.22
CA MET A 1 7.11 26.70 -15.98
C MET A 1 8.24 25.83 -15.53
N ASN A 2 8.21 25.37 -14.28
CA ASN A 2 9.32 24.60 -13.71
C ASN A 2 9.29 23.16 -14.25
N GLU A 3 10.42 22.46 -14.17
CA GLU A 3 10.54 21.08 -14.65
C GLU A 3 9.59 20.13 -13.89
N THR A 4 9.41 20.38 -12.58
CA THR A 4 8.47 19.66 -11.73
C THR A 4 7.01 19.82 -12.17
N ASP A 5 6.61 21.04 -12.55
CA ASP A 5 5.23 21.31 -12.99
C ASP A 5 4.91 20.53 -14.26
N LYS A 6 5.88 20.43 -15.19
CA LYS A 6 5.72 19.64 -16.42
C LYS A 6 5.56 18.15 -16.12
N LEU A 7 6.36 17.62 -15.20
CA LEU A 7 6.30 16.21 -14.81
C LEU A 7 4.93 15.87 -14.18
N ILE A 8 4.39 16.76 -13.36
CA ILE A 8 3.04 16.63 -12.79
C ILE A 8 1.97 16.65 -13.89
N GLU A 9 2.04 17.59 -14.83
CA GLU A 9 1.10 17.66 -15.95
C GLU A 9 1.15 16.43 -16.85
N ASP A 10 2.34 15.91 -17.11
CA ASP A 10 2.52 14.74 -17.95
C ASP A 10 1.99 13.48 -17.27
N GLN A 11 2.22 13.31 -15.96
CA GLN A 11 1.63 12.22 -15.19
C GLN A 11 0.10 12.33 -15.13
N LEU A 12 -0.45 13.54 -14.97
CA LEU A 12 -1.89 13.74 -14.96
C LEU A 12 -2.51 13.26 -16.29
N LYS A 13 -1.83 13.46 -17.43
CA LYS A 13 -2.27 12.98 -18.74
C LYS A 13 -2.22 11.45 -18.88
N THR A 14 -1.27 10.79 -18.21
CA THR A 14 -1.15 9.32 -18.24
C THR A 14 -2.18 8.61 -17.35
N LEU A 15 -2.83 9.32 -16.43
CA LEU A 15 -3.85 8.73 -15.57
C LEU A 15 -5.06 8.20 -16.38
N PRO A 16 -5.67 7.09 -15.95
CA PRO A 16 -6.91 6.58 -16.51
C PRO A 16 -7.99 7.68 -16.57
N GLY A 17 -8.78 7.70 -17.64
CA GLY A 17 -9.78 8.75 -17.87
C GLY A 17 -10.81 8.85 -16.74
N ASN A 18 -11.21 7.72 -16.15
CA ASN A 18 -12.15 7.70 -15.02
C ASN A 18 -11.52 8.26 -13.74
N LEU A 19 -10.25 7.96 -13.48
CA LEU A 19 -9.52 8.53 -12.34
C LEU A 19 -9.37 10.04 -12.47
N ARG A 20 -9.01 10.55 -13.65
CA ARG A 20 -8.96 12.00 -13.90
C ARG A 20 -10.30 12.68 -13.63
N LYS A 21 -11.39 12.13 -14.15
CA LYS A 21 -12.74 12.67 -13.91
C LYS A 21 -13.11 12.64 -12.44
N ALA A 22 -12.78 11.56 -11.73
CA ALA A 22 -13.02 11.48 -10.28
C ALA A 22 -12.23 12.57 -9.52
N LEU A 23 -10.97 12.82 -9.89
CA LEU A 23 -10.13 13.87 -9.30
C LEU A 23 -10.62 15.29 -9.61
N GLU A 24 -11.27 15.51 -10.75
CA GLU A 24 -11.89 16.81 -11.10
C GLU A 24 -13.17 17.08 -10.28
N VAL A 25 -13.94 16.02 -9.99
CA VAL A 25 -15.21 16.12 -9.25
C VAL A 25 -14.99 16.21 -7.74
N VAL A 26 -14.05 15.45 -7.20
CA VAL A 26 -13.78 15.41 -5.76
C VAL A 26 -12.86 16.56 -5.37
N PRO A 27 -13.28 17.47 -4.47
CA PRO A 27 -12.48 18.63 -4.06
C PRO A 27 -11.38 18.24 -3.04
N TRP A 28 -10.53 17.28 -3.40
CA TRP A 28 -9.56 16.65 -2.50
C TRP A 28 -8.63 17.66 -1.82
N LYS A 29 -8.17 18.71 -2.53
CA LYS A 29 -7.36 19.79 -1.94
C LYS A 29 -8.07 20.49 -0.79
N SER A 30 -9.37 20.77 -0.97
CA SER A 30 -10.18 21.40 0.09
C SER A 30 -10.33 20.46 1.28
N LEU A 31 -10.50 19.17 1.03
CA LEU A 31 -10.62 18.15 2.08
C LEU A 31 -9.32 18.00 2.87
N VAL A 32 -8.15 17.95 2.21
CA VAL A 32 -6.85 17.98 2.89
C VAL A 32 -6.73 19.22 3.76
N ASN A 33 -7.13 20.39 3.25
CA ASN A 33 -7.07 21.63 4.00
C ASN A 33 -7.97 21.62 5.25
N GLN A 34 -9.14 20.98 5.17
CA GLN A 34 -10.03 20.79 6.31
C GLN A 34 -9.42 19.84 7.33
N ILE A 35 -8.86 18.70 6.89
CA ILE A 35 -8.20 17.72 7.77
C ILE A 35 -7.02 18.38 8.50
N ALA A 36 -6.16 19.10 7.77
CA ALA A 36 -5.04 19.84 8.35
C ALA A 36 -5.49 20.88 9.39
N GLY A 37 -6.63 21.55 9.14
CA GLY A 37 -7.24 22.48 10.08
C GLY A 37 -7.75 21.81 11.36
N LEU A 38 -8.37 20.63 11.25
CA LEU A 38 -8.85 19.86 12.42
C LEU A 38 -7.69 19.45 13.35
N HIS A 39 -6.53 19.14 12.77
CA HIS A 39 -5.32 18.75 13.48
C HIS A 39 -4.43 19.93 13.88
N ASN A 40 -4.87 21.17 13.69
CA ASN A 40 -4.12 22.40 14.01
C ASN A 40 -2.72 22.45 13.39
N LEU A 41 -2.57 21.95 12.17
CA LEU A 41 -1.28 21.91 11.48
C LEU A 41 -0.84 23.31 11.04
N LYS A 42 0.48 23.52 11.02
CA LYS A 42 1.06 24.76 10.51
C LYS A 42 0.88 24.86 8.99
N PRO A 43 0.90 26.07 8.41
CA PRO A 43 0.79 26.26 6.96
C PRO A 43 1.78 25.41 6.17
N GLU A 44 3.03 25.31 6.63
CA GLU A 44 4.08 24.55 5.94
C GLU A 44 3.79 23.04 5.97
N GLN A 45 3.28 22.53 7.10
CA GLN A 45 2.92 21.11 7.26
C GLN A 45 1.72 20.73 6.40
N LYS A 46 0.75 21.64 6.30
CA LYS A 46 -0.41 21.51 5.43
C LYS A 46 -0.01 21.42 3.96
N GLU A 47 0.89 22.29 3.50
CA GLU A 47 1.41 22.24 2.12
C GLU A 47 2.12 20.90 1.84
N ILE A 48 2.87 20.38 2.82
CA ILE A 48 3.53 19.08 2.70
C ILE A 48 2.50 17.97 2.57
N ILE A 49 1.49 17.90 3.44
CA ILE A 49 0.45 16.86 3.37
C ILE A 49 -0.34 16.96 2.07
N GLU A 50 -0.63 18.16 1.57
CA GLU A 50 -1.26 18.35 0.26
C GLU A 50 -0.41 17.72 -0.85
N ARG A 51 0.91 17.95 -0.83
CA ARG A 51 1.85 17.38 -1.80
C ARG A 51 1.97 15.86 -1.67
N GLU A 52 2.14 15.33 -0.46
CA GLU A 52 2.21 13.87 -0.26
C GLU A 52 0.90 13.20 -0.71
N THR A 53 -0.27 13.79 -0.40
CA THR A 53 -1.57 13.30 -0.90
C THR A 53 -1.60 13.30 -2.42
N MET A 54 -1.12 14.39 -3.05
CA MET A 54 -1.05 14.50 -4.51
C MET A 54 -0.16 13.39 -5.13
N PHE A 55 0.96 13.06 -4.50
CA PHE A 55 1.86 12.01 -4.98
C PHE A 55 1.20 10.64 -4.99
N ILE A 56 0.43 10.32 -3.96
CA ILE A 56 -0.39 9.10 -3.95
C ILE A 56 -1.45 9.12 -5.05
N LEU A 57 -2.23 10.21 -5.14
CA LEU A 57 -3.34 10.31 -6.10
C LEU A 57 -2.86 10.21 -7.55
N TYR A 58 -1.65 10.69 -7.84
CA TYR A 58 -1.08 10.68 -9.19
C TYR A 58 -0.19 9.45 -9.44
N GLY A 59 -0.05 8.56 -8.45
CA GLY A 59 0.71 7.32 -8.56
C GLY A 59 2.22 7.51 -8.61
N PHE A 60 2.73 8.60 -8.03
CA PHE A 60 4.17 8.80 -7.82
C PHE A 60 4.69 8.02 -6.62
N GLU A 61 3.84 7.76 -5.63
CA GLU A 61 4.19 7.07 -4.39
C GLU A 61 3.15 6.01 -4.02
N SER A 62 3.56 5.04 -3.19
CA SER A 62 2.68 3.98 -2.68
C SER A 62 1.95 4.44 -1.41
N LEU A 63 0.71 3.95 -1.24
CA LEU A 63 -0.07 4.15 0.00
C LEU A 63 0.65 3.61 1.24
N ASP A 64 1.46 2.57 1.08
CA ASP A 64 2.19 1.93 2.19
C ASP A 64 3.23 2.87 2.81
N ASP A 65 3.81 3.77 2.00
CA ASP A 65 4.84 4.71 2.43
C ASP A 65 4.25 6.04 2.95
N TYR A 66 2.94 6.23 2.80
CA TYR A 66 2.29 7.52 3.01
C TYR A 66 2.46 8.06 4.44
N VAL A 67 2.29 7.22 5.46
CA VAL A 67 2.45 7.63 6.87
C VAL A 67 3.90 8.01 7.17
N ALA A 68 4.85 7.20 6.69
CA ALA A 68 6.28 7.43 6.90
C ALA A 68 6.75 8.72 6.20
N ASN A 69 6.30 8.95 4.97
CA ASN A 69 6.61 10.17 4.21
C ASN A 69 6.01 11.40 4.89
N MET A 70 4.75 11.38 5.31
CA MET A 70 4.16 12.50 6.04
C MET A 70 4.90 12.81 7.35
N ALA A 71 5.19 11.79 8.17
CA ALA A 71 5.90 11.98 9.43
C ALA A 71 7.29 12.61 9.21
N ARG A 72 8.02 12.10 8.21
CA ARG A 72 9.36 12.59 7.85
C ARG A 72 9.35 14.01 7.28
N GLU A 73 8.54 14.24 6.25
CA GLU A 73 8.57 15.50 5.49
C GLU A 73 7.90 16.63 6.28
N ALA A 74 6.75 16.39 6.91
CA ALA A 74 6.03 17.41 7.68
C ALA A 74 6.56 17.58 9.12
N ALA A 75 7.56 16.77 9.51
CA ALA A 75 8.14 16.74 10.85
C ALA A 75 7.08 16.66 11.95
N ILE A 76 6.12 15.74 11.79
CA ILE A 76 5.05 15.44 12.74
C ILE A 76 5.27 14.10 13.42
N ASP A 77 4.63 13.91 14.57
CA ASP A 77 4.63 12.62 15.28
C ASP A 77 3.96 11.53 14.43
N GLU A 78 4.45 10.29 14.56
CA GLU A 78 3.95 9.15 13.79
C GLU A 78 2.48 8.83 14.10
N ASN A 79 2.03 9.01 15.35
CA ASN A 79 0.62 8.80 15.69
C ASN A 79 -0.28 9.86 15.02
N LEU A 80 0.17 11.12 15.01
CA LEU A 80 -0.54 12.19 14.33
C LEU A 80 -0.58 11.95 12.81
N ALA A 81 0.53 11.49 12.22
CA ALA A 81 0.58 11.11 10.80
C ALA A 81 -0.39 9.97 10.49
N PHE A 82 -0.50 8.97 11.38
CA PHE A 82 -1.44 7.86 11.24
C PHE A 82 -2.91 8.32 11.33
N ASP A 83 -3.24 9.21 12.26
CA ASP A 83 -4.58 9.77 12.40
C ASP A 83 -4.98 10.57 11.15
N ILE A 84 -4.08 11.42 10.65
CA ILE A 84 -4.27 12.18 9.40
C ILE A 84 -4.43 11.21 8.21
N ALA A 85 -3.58 10.18 8.11
CA ALA A 85 -3.66 9.21 7.02
C ALA A 85 -5.01 8.48 7.01
N THR A 86 -5.50 8.11 8.19
CA THR A 86 -6.80 7.46 8.34
C THR A 86 -7.92 8.38 7.85
N GLU A 87 -7.91 9.66 8.24
CA GLU A 87 -8.91 10.62 7.77
C GLU A 87 -8.84 10.89 6.27
N VAL A 88 -7.63 11.02 5.72
CA VAL A 88 -7.41 11.19 4.28
C VAL A 88 -7.92 9.97 3.52
N ASN A 89 -7.65 8.77 4.01
CA ASN A 89 -8.15 7.54 3.41
C ASN A 89 -9.67 7.50 3.34
N GLU A 90 -10.34 7.79 4.47
CA GLU A 90 -11.81 7.76 4.54
C GLU A 90 -12.47 8.86 3.71
N LYS A 91 -11.96 10.10 3.80
CA LYS A 91 -12.61 11.28 3.19
C LYS A 91 -12.20 11.52 1.75
N ILE A 92 -11.04 11.02 1.32
CA ILE A 92 -10.47 11.33 0.01
C ILE A 92 -10.29 10.05 -0.81
N PHE A 93 -9.43 9.12 -0.38
CA PHE A 93 -9.08 7.96 -1.21
C PHE A 93 -10.27 7.06 -1.49
N LYS A 94 -11.06 6.71 -0.46
CA LYS A 94 -12.29 5.93 -0.64
C LYS A 94 -13.30 6.65 -1.53
N VAL A 95 -13.53 7.94 -1.29
CA VAL A 95 -14.49 8.73 -2.08
C VAL A 95 -14.09 8.79 -3.56
N ILE A 96 -12.81 8.94 -3.86
CA ILE A 96 -12.30 8.90 -5.24
C ILE A 96 -12.45 7.50 -5.83
N SER A 97 -12.10 6.46 -5.08
CA SER A 97 -12.25 5.07 -5.51
C SER A 97 -13.70 4.73 -5.87
N ASP A 98 -14.65 5.11 -5.01
CA ASP A 98 -16.08 4.91 -5.24
C ASP A 98 -16.54 5.65 -6.50
N LYS A 99 -16.05 6.88 -6.72
CA LYS A 99 -16.35 7.66 -7.92
C LYS A 99 -15.79 7.05 -9.19
N VAL A 100 -14.59 6.45 -9.14
CA VAL A 100 -14.03 5.71 -10.27
C VAL A 100 -14.91 4.51 -10.61
N GLU A 101 -15.33 3.74 -9.61
CA GLU A 101 -16.20 2.58 -9.81
C GLU A 101 -17.59 2.97 -10.37
N GLU A 102 -18.18 4.06 -9.88
CA GLU A 102 -19.42 4.62 -10.44
C GLU A 102 -19.27 4.99 -11.92
N LEU A 103 -18.16 5.62 -12.30
CA LEU A 103 -17.90 6.04 -13.68
C LEU A 103 -17.66 4.85 -14.62
N GLU A 104 -17.08 3.76 -14.12
CA GLU A 104 -16.91 2.52 -14.88
C GLU A 104 -18.25 1.84 -15.15
N LYS A 105 -19.13 1.78 -14.16
CA LYS A 105 -20.49 1.20 -14.29
C LYS A 105 -21.41 2.02 -15.19
N ALA A 106 -21.17 3.33 -15.31
CA ALA A 106 -21.98 4.24 -16.12
C ALA A 106 -21.71 4.14 -17.64
N VAL A 107 -20.66 3.43 -18.07
CA VAL A 107 -20.44 3.15 -19.49
C VAL A 107 -21.40 2.03 -19.90
N PRO A 108 -22.40 2.28 -20.77
CA PRO A 108 -23.25 1.21 -21.26
C PRO A 108 -22.35 0.21 -22.00
N THR A 109 -22.38 -1.06 -21.59
CA THR A 109 -21.85 -2.16 -22.40
C THR A 109 -22.32 -1.94 -23.83
N PRO A 110 -21.42 -1.82 -24.84
CA PRO A 110 -21.86 -1.84 -26.22
C PRO A 110 -22.66 -3.14 -26.38
N ALA A 111 -23.92 -3.00 -26.79
CA ALA A 111 -24.76 -4.14 -27.12
C ALA A 111 -23.94 -5.09 -28.00
N PRO A 112 -23.99 -6.42 -27.76
CA PRO A 112 -23.21 -7.36 -28.54
C PRO A 112 -23.54 -7.12 -30.00
N VAL A 113 -22.55 -6.60 -30.74
CA VAL A 113 -22.62 -6.53 -32.20
C VAL A 113 -22.75 -7.99 -32.60
N ALA A 114 -23.91 -8.37 -33.13
CA ALA A 114 -24.17 -9.71 -33.62
C ALA A 114 -23.05 -10.05 -34.61
N VAL A 115 -22.07 -10.82 -34.15
CA VAL A 115 -21.03 -11.38 -34.99
C VAL A 115 -21.79 -12.24 -36.00
N PRO A 116 -21.69 -11.97 -37.32
CA PRO A 116 -22.28 -12.85 -38.32
C PRO A 116 -21.79 -14.26 -38.04
N GLU A 117 -22.71 -15.19 -37.82
CA GLU A 117 -22.44 -16.59 -37.57
C GLU A 117 -21.66 -17.14 -38.77
N ILE A 118 -20.34 -17.22 -38.62
CA ILE A 118 -19.49 -17.84 -39.63
C ILE A 118 -19.77 -19.34 -39.49
N PRO A 119 -20.37 -20.00 -40.50
CA PRO A 119 -20.61 -21.43 -40.42
C PRO A 119 -19.27 -22.14 -40.18
N PRO A 120 -19.22 -23.17 -39.32
CA PRO A 120 -17.98 -23.88 -39.03
C PRO A 120 -17.44 -24.45 -40.34
N ALA A 121 -16.38 -23.83 -40.86
CA ALA A 121 -15.59 -24.38 -41.93
C ALA A 121 -14.99 -25.69 -41.40
N ASN A 122 -15.35 -26.79 -42.07
CA ASN A 122 -14.85 -28.14 -41.85
C ASN A 122 -13.39 -28.14 -41.39
N LEU A 123 -13.18 -28.30 -40.08
CA LEU A 123 -11.87 -28.63 -39.55
C LEU A 123 -11.54 -30.06 -40.03
N PRO A 124 -10.32 -30.31 -40.55
CA PRO A 124 -9.91 -31.66 -40.91
C PRO A 124 -10.00 -32.54 -39.67
N MET A 125 -10.87 -33.54 -39.78
CA MET A 125 -11.08 -34.59 -38.80
C MET A 125 -9.73 -35.25 -38.50
N VAL A 126 -9.30 -35.16 -37.25
CA VAL A 126 -8.09 -35.83 -36.74
C VAL A 126 -8.16 -37.31 -37.09
N GLU A 127 -7.09 -37.80 -37.71
CA GLU A 127 -6.98 -39.16 -38.21
C GLU A 127 -6.98 -40.16 -37.06
N LYS A 128 -7.70 -41.26 -37.26
CA LYS A 128 -7.89 -42.34 -36.28
C LYS A 128 -6.58 -43.10 -36.08
N GLY A 129 -5.73 -42.65 -35.14
CA GLY A 129 -4.47 -43.38 -34.85
C GLY A 129 -3.54 -42.84 -33.77
N GLU A 130 -3.74 -41.64 -33.20
CA GLU A 130 -2.86 -41.14 -32.15
C GLU A 130 -3.16 -41.79 -30.79
N THR A 131 -2.30 -42.71 -30.39
CA THR A 131 -2.27 -43.29 -29.04
C THR A 131 -1.72 -42.25 -28.05
N ALA A 132 -2.52 -41.91 -27.04
CA ALA A 132 -2.10 -41.09 -25.92
C ALA A 132 -0.85 -41.69 -25.23
N HIS A 133 0.16 -40.86 -25.00
CA HIS A 133 1.27 -41.21 -24.13
C HIS A 133 0.76 -41.19 -22.67
N GLU A 134 0.82 -42.34 -22.00
CA GLU A 134 0.60 -42.44 -20.55
C GLU A 134 1.68 -41.63 -19.82
N VAL A 135 1.26 -40.57 -19.13
CA VAL A 135 2.09 -39.90 -18.13
C VAL A 135 1.85 -40.61 -16.80
N PRO A 136 2.89 -41.18 -16.15
CA PRO A 136 2.72 -41.86 -14.86
C PRO A 136 2.22 -40.87 -13.81
N HIS A 137 1.11 -41.23 -13.16
CA HIS A 137 0.54 -40.52 -12.04
C HIS A 137 1.46 -40.69 -10.82
N VAL A 138 2.07 -39.59 -10.35
CA VAL A 138 2.83 -39.55 -9.10
C VAL A 138 1.84 -39.22 -7.99
N GLU A 139 1.55 -40.19 -7.12
CA GLU A 139 0.83 -39.98 -5.86
C GLU A 139 1.64 -39.04 -4.95
N ILE A 140 1.12 -37.84 -4.72
CA ILE A 140 1.64 -36.94 -3.70
C ILE A 140 1.01 -37.38 -2.38
N THR A 141 1.76 -38.16 -1.59
CA THR A 141 1.40 -38.47 -0.20
C THR A 141 1.55 -37.23 0.68
N ASN A 142 0.43 -36.74 1.23
CA ASN A 142 0.37 -35.68 2.23
C ASN A 142 1.25 -35.99 3.47
N PRO A 143 2.19 -35.11 3.85
CA PRO A 143 2.78 -35.15 5.17
C PRO A 143 1.84 -34.52 6.20
N LYS A 144 1.37 -35.36 7.11
CA LYS A 144 0.62 -35.05 8.33
C LYS A 144 1.43 -34.10 9.22
N LEU A 145 1.00 -32.84 9.31
CA LEU A 145 1.45 -31.88 10.32
C LEU A 145 1.16 -32.45 11.72
N GLN A 146 2.22 -32.76 12.47
CA GLN A 146 2.15 -33.07 13.89
C GLN A 146 2.21 -31.76 14.67
N ILE A 147 1.12 -31.44 15.33
CA ILE A 147 1.03 -30.40 16.35
C ILE A 147 1.50 -31.06 17.65
N THR A 148 2.65 -30.65 18.17
CA THR A 148 3.06 -30.99 19.54
C THR A 148 2.53 -29.93 20.50
N ASP A 149 1.51 -30.33 21.26
CA ASP A 149 1.11 -29.73 22.53
C ASP A 149 2.29 -29.76 23.51
N ASN A 150 2.64 -28.61 24.08
CA ASN A 150 3.33 -28.57 25.36
C ASN A 150 2.77 -27.44 26.21
N ASN A 151 1.78 -27.82 27.02
CA ASN A 151 1.17 -27.03 28.06
C ASN A 151 1.89 -27.32 29.39
N GLN A 152 2.68 -26.38 29.88
CA GLN A 152 3.02 -26.27 31.30
C GLN A 152 3.02 -24.80 31.73
N ASN A 153 1.94 -24.42 32.41
CA ASN A 153 1.89 -23.39 33.45
C ASN A 153 1.60 -24.17 34.76
N PRO A 154 1.93 -23.71 36.00
CA PRO A 154 1.71 -22.34 36.44
C PRO A 154 2.70 -21.74 37.48
N THR A 155 2.51 -20.44 37.71
CA THR A 155 2.58 -19.71 38.99
C THR A 155 3.76 -18.75 39.16
N SER A 156 3.47 -17.44 39.08
CA SER A 156 3.86 -16.44 40.10
C SER A 156 3.07 -15.13 39.90
N LYS A 157 2.63 -14.57 41.02
CA LYS A 157 1.71 -13.43 41.19
C LYS A 157 2.36 -12.06 40.90
N PRO A 158 1.56 -10.98 40.79
CA PRO A 158 1.98 -9.70 40.21
C PRO A 158 2.71 -8.82 41.24
N GLN A 159 3.78 -8.14 40.79
CA GLN A 159 4.43 -7.12 41.58
C GLN A 159 4.63 -5.84 40.77
N THR A 160 3.83 -4.85 41.13
CA THR A 160 3.96 -3.43 40.79
C THR A 160 5.32 -2.91 41.29
N ALA A 161 6.14 -2.36 40.40
CA ALA A 161 7.22 -1.45 40.78
C ALA A 161 7.51 -0.50 39.63
N GLN A 162 7.40 0.79 39.95
CA GLN A 162 7.80 1.94 39.14
C GLN A 162 9.35 2.02 39.06
N ILE A 163 9.86 3.13 38.51
CA ILE A 163 11.25 3.69 38.59
C ILE A 163 12.10 3.37 37.33
N PRO A 164 13.04 4.23 36.87
CA PRO A 164 12.93 5.60 36.34
C PRO A 164 13.72 5.78 35.01
N VAL A 165 13.77 7.02 34.52
CA VAL A 165 14.60 7.52 33.41
C VAL A 165 16.12 7.45 33.68
N ASN A 166 16.90 7.23 32.60
CA ASN A 166 18.36 7.43 32.39
C ASN A 166 19.38 6.37 32.87
N GLU A 167 19.65 5.35 32.05
CA GLU A 167 21.02 4.84 31.79
C GLU A 167 21.11 4.34 30.33
N PRO A 168 22.16 4.70 29.56
CA PRO A 168 22.37 4.10 28.25
C PRO A 168 22.76 2.61 28.39
N PRO A 169 22.37 1.75 27.44
CA PRO A 169 22.65 0.33 27.48
C PRO A 169 24.17 0.07 27.51
N LYS A 170 24.63 -0.59 28.57
CA LYS A 170 26.02 -1.02 28.73
C LYS A 170 26.28 -2.23 27.82
N PHE A 171 26.64 -1.98 26.56
CA PHE A 171 27.15 -3.02 25.66
C PHE A 171 28.50 -3.52 26.20
N LYS A 172 28.50 -4.68 26.86
CA LYS A 172 29.72 -5.37 27.28
C LYS A 172 30.12 -6.35 26.20
N TYR A 173 31.17 -6.02 25.44
CA TYR A 173 31.80 -7.00 24.55
C TYR A 173 32.43 -8.13 25.40
N PRO A 174 32.30 -9.40 24.97
CA PRO A 174 32.97 -10.51 25.64
C PRO A 174 34.49 -10.28 25.58
N GLY A 175 35.13 -10.13 26.73
CA GLY A 175 36.58 -9.85 26.85
C GLY A 175 36.97 -8.40 27.12
N GLY A 176 36.01 -7.47 27.22
CA GLY A 176 36.26 -6.09 27.70
C GLY A 176 37.10 -5.19 26.78
N ALA A 177 37.53 -5.68 25.62
CA ALA A 177 38.19 -4.90 24.59
C ALA A 177 37.19 -4.51 23.51
N ASP A 178 37.13 -3.22 23.18
CA ASP A 178 36.35 -2.69 22.06
C ASP A 178 37.10 -2.96 20.75
N PRO A 179 36.58 -3.83 19.86
CA PRO A 179 37.27 -4.20 18.61
C PRO A 179 37.36 -3.07 17.59
N TYR A 180 36.67 -1.94 17.81
CA TYR A 180 36.67 -0.78 16.90
C TYR A 180 37.48 0.40 17.41
N ARG A 181 38.24 0.24 18.50
CA ARG A 181 39.07 1.32 19.06
C ARG A 181 40.50 1.21 18.53
N GLU A 182 40.86 2.11 17.61
CA GLU A 182 42.25 2.22 17.12
C GLU A 182 43.21 2.62 18.26
N PRO A 183 44.44 2.08 18.30
CA PRO A 183 45.44 2.51 19.27
C PRO A 183 45.86 3.96 18.98
N LEU A 184 45.81 4.80 20.01
CA LEU A 184 46.42 6.13 19.95
C LEU A 184 47.94 5.97 19.98
N ASN A 185 48.60 6.34 18.87
CA ASN A 185 50.05 6.51 18.80
C ASN A 185 50.50 7.82 19.44
#